data_AF-A0A0X3V7I8-F1
#
_entry.id   AF-A0A0X3V7I8-F1
#
_cell.length_a   1.000
_cell.length_b   1.000
_cell.length_c   1.000
_cell.angle_alpha   90.00
_cell.angle_beta   90.00
_cell.angle_gamma   90.00
#
_symmetry.space_group_name_H-M   'P 1'
#
loop_
_entity.id
_entity.type
_entity.pdbx_description
1 polymer ?
#
loop_
_entity_poly.entity_id
_entity_poly.type
_entity_poly.pdbx_seq_one_letter_code
_entity_poly.pdbx_strand_id
1 'polypeptide(L)'
;MLGWFGVAVSGSDTSANALFGALQVTAARESGLSPELLAAANSSGGVLGKMISPQNLTIACAAVGLAGREGDLLRRVLPWSLGLLLVMCLIVVGQSSPVLGWMLP
;
A
#
# COMPACT_ATOMS: atom_id res chain seq x y z
N MET A 1 -4.52 -2.80 3.00
CA MET A 1 -3.55 -3.57 3.81
C MET A 1 -2.81 -4.64 3.00
N LEU A 2 -3.50 -5.52 2.28
CA LEU A 2 -2.85 -6.58 1.47
C LEU A 2 -1.83 -6.03 0.46
N GLY A 3 -2.18 -5.03 -0.33
CA GLY A 3 -1.25 -4.38 -1.26
C GLY A 3 -0.02 -3.76 -0.60
N TRP A 4 -0.19 -3.12 0.57
CA TRP A 4 0.91 -2.57 1.36
C TRP A 4 1.90 -3.65 1.77
N PHE A 5 1.41 -4.78 2.29
CA PHE A 5 2.26 -5.89 2.69
C PHE A 5 2.95 -6.55 1.49
N GLY A 6 2.20 -6.78 0.41
CA GLY A 6 2.72 -7.38 -0.81
C GLY A 6 3.86 -6.56 -1.42
N VAL A 7 3.74 -5.24 -1.45
CA VAL A 7 4.81 -4.36 -1.96
C VAL A 7 5.94 -4.16 -0.96
N ALA A 8 5.66 -4.11 0.34
CA ALA A 8 6.71 -4.03 1.36
C ALA A 8 7.68 -5.21 1.26
N VAL A 9 7.17 -6.41 0.99
CA VAL A 9 7.99 -7.63 0.83
C VAL A 9 8.60 -7.73 -0.57
N SER A 10 7.82 -7.51 -1.63
CA SER A 10 8.28 -7.71 -3.01
C SER A 10 9.06 -6.53 -3.60
N GLY A 11 8.91 -5.33 -3.06
CA GLY A 11 9.43 -4.09 -3.63
C GLY A 11 8.73 -3.60 -4.90
N SER A 12 7.73 -4.33 -5.41
CA SER A 12 7.15 -4.12 -6.74
C SER A 12 5.63 -4.06 -6.72
N ASP A 13 5.07 -2.91 -7.11
CA ASP A 13 3.62 -2.72 -7.24
C ASP A 13 3.02 -3.66 -8.27
N THR A 14 3.71 -3.89 -9.39
CA THR A 14 3.24 -4.78 -10.45
C THR A 14 3.12 -6.21 -9.94
N SER A 15 4.15 -6.70 -9.25
CA SER A 15 4.18 -8.06 -8.72
C SER A 15 3.13 -8.25 -7.63
N ALA A 16 3.00 -7.29 -6.71
CA ALA A 16 2.00 -7.34 -5.65
C ALA A 16 0.56 -7.22 -6.18
N ASN A 17 0.32 -6.36 -7.17
CA ASN A 17 -1.01 -6.21 -7.76
C ASN A 17 -1.39 -7.41 -8.63
N ALA A 18 -0.43 -8.03 -9.33
CA ALA A 18 -0.66 -9.30 -10.03
C ALA A 18 -1.00 -10.44 -9.05
N LEU A 19 -0.35 -10.46 -7.87
CA LEU A 19 -0.52 -11.52 -6.89
C LEU A 19 -1.80 -11.35 -6.04
N PHE A 20 -2.12 -10.13 -5.63
CA PHE A 20 -3.20 -9.85 -4.67
C PHE A 20 -4.38 -9.06 -5.26
N GLY A 21 -4.23 -8.45 -6.44
CA GLY A 21 -5.29 -7.65 -7.05
C GLY A 21 -6.52 -8.48 -7.42
N ALA A 22 -6.31 -9.67 -8.00
CA ALA A 22 -7.41 -10.60 -8.31
C ALA A 22 -8.14 -11.06 -7.03
N LEU A 23 -7.41 -11.30 -5.94
CA LEU A 23 -7.99 -11.67 -4.65
C LEU A 23 -8.85 -10.54 -4.06
N GLN A 24 -8.41 -9.29 -4.19
CA GLN A 24 -9.18 -8.10 -3.76
C GLN A 24 -10.45 -7.92 -4.60
N VAL A 25 -10.37 -8.11 -5.91
CA VAL A 25 -11.53 -8.05 -6.82
C VAL A 25 -12.55 -9.14 -6.49
N THR A 26 -12.10 -10.38 -6.27
CA THR A 26 -12.97 -11.49 -5.88
C THR A 26 -13.59 -11.25 -4.51
N ALA A 27 -12.81 -10.82 -3.52
CA ALA A 27 -13.32 -10.47 -2.19
C ALA A 27 -14.35 -9.33 -2.23
N ALA A 28 -14.16 -8.35 -3.12
CA ALA A 28 -15.14 -7.29 -3.34
C ALA A 28 -16.48 -7.85 -3.82
N ARG A 29 -16.45 -8.72 -4.83
CA ARG A 29 -17.65 -9.37 -5.38
C ARG A 29 -18.40 -10.20 -4.34
N GLU A 30 -17.67 -10.99 -3.55
CA GLU A 30 -18.26 -11.81 -2.48
C GLU A 30 -18.82 -10.98 -1.31
N SER A 31 -18.21 -9.82 -1.02
CA SER A 31 -18.61 -8.96 0.10
C SER A 31 -19.61 -7.87 -0.30
N GLY A 32 -20.03 -7.81 -1.57
CA GLY A 32 -20.93 -6.77 -2.08
C GLY A 32 -20.29 -5.37 -2.15
N LEU A 33 -18.95 -5.28 -2.15
CA LEU A 33 -18.20 -4.04 -2.29
C LEU A 33 -17.80 -3.80 -3.75
N SER A 34 -17.56 -2.55 -4.12
CA SER A 34 -17.14 -2.19 -5.48
C SER A 34 -15.74 -2.77 -5.81
N PRO A 35 -15.60 -3.56 -6.89
CA PRO A 35 -14.32 -4.08 -7.32
C PRO A 35 -13.29 -3.02 -7.69
N GLU A 36 -13.70 -1.88 -8.29
CA GLU A 36 -12.75 -0.80 -8.60
C GLU A 36 -12.15 -0.21 -7.33
N LEU A 37 -12.96 0.01 -6.28
CA LEU A 37 -12.47 0.56 -5.02
C LEU A 37 -11.44 -0.36 -4.35
N LEU A 38 -11.71 -1.66 -4.27
CA LEU A 38 -10.79 -2.61 -3.65
C LEU A 38 -9.52 -2.79 -4.49
N ALA A 39 -9.62 -2.77 -5.83
CA ALA A 39 -8.46 -2.78 -6.71
C ALA A 39 -7.61 -1.49 -6.58
N ALA A 40 -8.26 -0.33 -6.55
CA ALA A 40 -7.60 0.96 -6.37
C ALA A 40 -6.95 1.09 -4.97
N ALA A 41 -7.64 0.61 -3.94
CA ALA A 41 -7.12 0.53 -2.57
C ALA A 41 -5.91 -0.41 -2.48
N ASN A 42 -5.91 -1.52 -3.22
CA ASN A 42 -4.77 -2.43 -3.30
C ASN A 42 -3.54 -1.74 -3.92
N SER A 43 -3.74 -1.10 -5.08
CA SER A 43 -2.67 -0.38 -5.78
C SER A 43 -2.12 0.78 -4.93
N SER A 44 -3.01 1.60 -4.35
CA SER A 44 -2.64 2.75 -3.50
C SER A 44 -1.92 2.31 -2.23
N GLY A 45 -2.40 1.24 -1.58
CA GLY A 45 -1.71 0.63 -0.46
C GLY A 45 -0.32 0.09 -0.83
N GLY A 46 -0.17 -0.43 -2.05
CA GLY A 46 1.11 -0.88 -2.60
C GLY A 46 2.16 0.23 -2.64
N VAL A 47 1.82 1.39 -3.21
CA VAL A 47 2.71 2.56 -3.26
C VAL A 47 3.21 2.95 -1.86
N LEU A 48 2.34 2.87 -0.85
CA LEU A 48 2.71 3.15 0.54
C LEU A 48 3.67 2.10 1.14
N GLY A 49 3.51 0.83 0.74
CA GLY A 49 4.39 -0.27 1.15
C GLY A 49 5.79 -0.15 0.54
N LYS A 50 5.90 0.46 -0.65
CA LYS A 50 7.18 0.71 -1.32
C LYS A 50 8.14 1.54 -0.48
N MET A 51 7.65 2.45 0.37
CA MET A 51 8.52 3.26 1.24
C MET A 51 9.32 2.43 2.25
N ILE A 52 8.83 1.25 2.62
CA ILE A 52 9.48 0.34 3.57
C ILE A 52 10.09 -0.88 2.90
N SER A 53 10.16 -0.91 1.56
CA SER A 53 10.74 -2.04 0.84
C SER A 53 12.27 -2.04 0.97
N PRO A 54 12.91 -3.22 1.04
CA PRO A 54 14.37 -3.30 1.15
C PRO A 54 15.10 -2.53 0.03
N GLN A 55 14.59 -2.61 -1.20
CA GLN A 55 15.16 -1.88 -2.35
C GLN A 55 15.15 -0.36 -2.15
N ASN A 56 14.00 0.21 -1.77
CA ASN A 56 13.93 1.66 -1.56
C ASN A 56 14.73 2.10 -0.33
N LEU A 57 14.77 1.28 0.73
CA LEU A 57 15.58 1.52 1.92
C LEU A 57 17.07 1.54 1.60
N THR A 58 17.59 0.59 0.81
CA THR A 58 19.00 0.57 0.40
C THR A 58 19.36 1.81 -0.41
N ILE A 59 18.51 2.22 -1.36
CA ILE A 59 18.73 3.44 -2.17
C ILE A 59 18.72 4.68 -1.28
N ALA A 60 17.75 4.79 -0.38
CA ALA A 60 17.66 5.93 0.53
C ALA A 60 18.86 6.00 1.48
N CYS A 61 19.28 4.86 2.05
CA CYS A 61 20.50 4.76 2.87
C CYS A 61 21.76 5.19 2.11
N ALA A 62 21.92 4.77 0.85
CA ALA A 62 23.03 5.18 0.01
C ALA A 62 23.01 6.70 -0.24
N ALA A 63 21.85 7.29 -0.48
CA ALA A 63 21.69 8.72 -0.74
C ALA A 63 22.01 9.60 0.48
N VAL A 64 21.73 9.14 1.70
CA VAL A 64 21.99 9.90 2.95
C VAL A 64 23.30 9.51 3.65
N GLY A 65 24.13 8.66 3.03
CA GLY A 65 25.42 8.25 3.59
C GLY A 65 25.31 7.27 4.78
N LEU A 66 24.18 6.56 4.90
CA LEU A 66 23.88 5.58 5.95
C LEU A 66 23.91 4.13 5.42
N ALA A 67 24.81 3.83 4.48
CA ALA A 67 24.97 2.48 3.93
C ALA A 67 25.22 1.45 5.05
N GLY A 68 24.49 0.32 5.02
CA GLY A 68 24.56 -0.70 6.08
C GLY A 68 23.77 -0.37 7.35
N ARG A 69 23.00 0.73 7.37
CA ARG A 69 22.07 1.11 8.46
C ARG A 69 20.61 1.13 8.02
N GLU A 70 20.24 0.25 7.08
CA GLU A 70 18.89 0.13 6.54
C GLU A 70 17.85 -0.13 7.64
N GLY A 71 18.23 -0.91 8.66
CA GLY A 71 17.36 -1.19 9.81
C GLY A 71 17.01 0.05 10.64
N ASP A 72 17.95 1.00 10.79
CA ASP A 72 17.71 2.26 11.52
C ASP A 72 16.79 3.19 10.72
N LEU A 73 16.97 3.22 9.39
CA LEU A 73 16.11 3.97 8.49
C LEU A 73 14.70 3.37 8.45
N LEU A 74 14.58 2.04 8.36
CA LEU A 74 13.30 1.34 8.43
C LEU A 74 12.55 1.69 9.71
N ARG A 75 13.21 1.63 10.88
CA ARG A 75 12.59 2.00 12.17
C ARG A 75 12.07 3.42 12.22
N ARG A 76 12.72 4.35 11.51
CA ARG A 76 12.28 5.76 11.40
C ARG A 76 11.14 5.96 10.42
N VAL A 77 11.14 5.24 9.28
CA VAL A 77 10.15 5.41 8.21
C VAL A 77 8.88 4.56 8.43
N LEU A 78 8.98 3.44 9.15
CA LEU A 78 7.86 2.56 9.47
C LEU A 78 6.65 3.29 10.10
N PRO A 79 6.79 4.15 11.13
CA PRO A 79 5.63 4.87 11.69
C PRO A 79 4.98 5.82 10.66
N TRP A 80 5.77 6.44 9.78
CA TRP A 80 5.22 7.28 8.70
C TRP A 80 4.43 6.46 7.68
N SER A 81 4.95 5.30 7.26
CA SER A 81 4.25 4.40 6.34
C SER A 81 2.96 3.85 6.97
N LEU A 82 2.98 3.46 8.25
CA LEU A 82 1.79 3.02 8.98
C LEU A 82 0.76 4.14 9.16
N GLY A 83 1.20 5.36 9.45
CA GLY A 83 0.32 6.53 9.53
C GLY A 83 -0.40 6.80 8.21
N LEU A 84 0.34 6.79 7.09
CA LEU A 84 -0.24 6.95 5.76
C LEU A 84 -1.16 5.79 5.37
N LEU A 85 -0.83 4.56 5.77
CA LEU A 85 -1.69 3.40 5.58
C LEU A 85 -3.03 3.57 6.33
N LEU A 86 -2.99 4.10 7.55
CA LEU A 86 -4.18 4.34 8.36
C LEU A 86 -5.05 5.43 7.72
N VAL A 87 -4.44 6.51 7.23
CA VAL A 87 -5.14 7.55 6.45
C VAL A 87 -5.78 6.96 5.19
N MET A 88 -5.07 6.12 4.44
CA MET A 88 -5.65 5.44 3.27
C MET A 88 -6.81 4.51 3.64
N CYS A 89 -6.71 3.77 4.74
CA CYS A 89 -7.84 2.97 5.23
C CYS A 89 -9.06 3.84 5.55
N LEU A 90 -8.88 4.99 6.20
CA LEU A 90 -9.97 5.94 6.48
C LEU A 90 -10.59 6.48 5.18
N ILE A 91 -9.77 6.80 4.17
CA ILE A 91 -10.25 7.27 2.87
C ILE A 91 -11.07 6.18 2.16
N VAL A 92 -10.59 4.94 2.15
CA VAL A 92 -11.30 3.81 1.51
C VAL A 92 -12.63 3.53 2.22
N VAL A 93 -12.67 3.60 3.55
CA VAL A 93 -13.93 3.48 4.31
C VAL A 93 -14.87 4.66 4.01
N GLY A 94 -14.33 5.87 3.89
CA GLY A 94 -15.09 7.06 3.49
C GLY A 94 -15.68 6.94 2.07
N GLN A 95 -14.92 6.39 1.12
CA GLN A 95 -15.36 6.10 -0.25
C GLN A 95 -16.37 4.96 -0.34
N SER A 96 -16.33 4.02 0.62
CA SER A 96 -17.35 2.97 0.75
C SER A 96 -18.71 3.49 1.28
N SER A 97 -18.78 4.74 1.75
CA SER A 97 -20.00 5.40 2.21
C SER A 97 -20.61 6.27 1.10
N PRO A 98 -21.95 6.46 1.04
CA PRO A 98 -22.63 7.27 0.01
C PRO A 98 -22.19 8.75 -0.05
N VAL A 99 -21.34 9.22 0.87
CA VAL A 99 -20.81 10.59 0.90
C VAL A 99 -19.70 10.82 -0.15
N LEU A 100 -18.90 9.80 -0.51
CA LEU A 100 -17.77 9.91 -1.45
C LEU A 100 -17.87 8.97 -2.66
N GLY A 101 -19.02 8.31 -2.85
CA GLY A 101 -19.27 7.41 -3.98
C GLY A 101 -19.12 8.06 -5.36
N TRP A 102 -19.13 9.40 -5.47
CA TRP A 102 -18.87 10.08 -6.73
C TRP A 102 -17.43 9.88 -7.23
N MET A 103 -16.45 9.67 -6.34
CA MET A 103 -15.03 9.60 -6.73
C MET A 103 -14.68 8.33 -7.50
N LEU A 104 -15.56 7.34 -7.49
CA LEU A 104 -15.44 6.12 -8.28
C LEU A 104 -16.28 6.29 -9.57
N PRO A 105 -15.68 6.08 -10.76
CA PRO A 105 -16.40 6.16 -12.04
C PRO A 105 -17.40 5.03 -12.24
#